data_AF-A0A954WC27-F1
#
_entry.id   AF-A0A954WC27-F1
#
_cell.length_a   1.000
_cell.length_b   1.000
_cell.length_c   1.000
_cell.angle_alpha   90.00
_cell.angle_beta   90.00
_cell.angle_gamma   90.00
#
_symmetry.space_group_name_H-M   'P 1'
#
loop_
_entity.id
_entity.type
_entity.pdbx_description
1 polymer ?
#
loop_
_entity_poly.entity_id
_entity_poly.type
_entity_poly.pdbx_seq_one_letter_code
_entity_poly.pdbx_strand_id
1 'polypeptide(L)'
;LVDQMQQTFERTKHNDEDHPKARFSDDALELDREQTSDEQGRVEHNPLPPIGACDQSQVEDWTPPTATPHAAAVTHGVFGWTTEGPIVPDEEEVFAITTEHSLELRGLLLDLQAVQDATRTGCDPRTGQAARNAEAAEQLRERCESDEWRLKQGYSDAIAVFAEAFGQDAADELDRWVRARVAGSGEALNSYEPTHPWHYLAEGDGASSVPLNQIPRDENAGHFLESSLPKNPKKRLERVCQLLDQERDRLAADKLRYLEIVERGAEALSRYDREIAYTSDELAVACTLALKYRHISLGLGRIAWLEQQVEKDATGSLFTDAG
;
A
#
# COMPACT_ATOMS: atom_id res chain seq x y z
N LEU A 1 12.29 22.93 36.02
CA LEU A 1 12.01 21.84 35.06
C LEU A 1 12.54 20.49 35.56
N VAL A 2 13.81 20.39 35.98
CA VAL A 2 14.37 19.14 36.52
C VAL A 2 13.67 18.67 37.81
N ASP A 3 13.33 19.58 38.74
CA ASP A 3 12.57 19.23 39.96
C ASP A 3 11.11 18.82 39.70
N GLN A 4 10.52 19.27 38.58
CA GLN A 4 9.14 18.91 38.21
C GLN A 4 9.07 17.50 37.60
N MET A 5 10.16 17.00 37.02
CA MET A 5 10.23 15.64 36.48
C MET A 5 10.52 14.57 37.55
N GLN A 6 11.19 14.93 38.65
CA GLN A 6 11.39 14.00 39.77
C GLN A 6 10.09 13.77 40.57
N GLN A 7 9.21 14.76 40.67
CA GLN A 7 7.92 14.60 41.37
C GLN A 7 6.90 13.74 40.61
N THR A 8 6.98 13.66 39.28
CA THR A 8 6.13 12.74 38.48
C THR A 8 6.62 11.30 38.54
N PHE A 9 7.93 11.07 38.71
CA PHE A 9 8.50 9.72 38.78
C PHE A 9 8.24 9.01 40.12
N GLU A 10 8.13 9.74 41.23
CA GLU A 10 7.77 9.14 42.53
C GLU A 10 6.26 8.84 42.67
N ARG A 11 5.40 9.54 41.92
CA ARG A 11 3.94 9.30 41.96
C ARG A 11 3.51 8.01 41.27
N THR A 12 4.23 7.54 40.27
CA THR A 12 3.94 6.26 39.59
C THR A 12 4.40 5.05 40.40
N LYS A 13 5.27 5.21 41.39
CA LYS A 13 5.80 4.11 42.19
C LYS A 13 4.91 3.66 43.36
N HIS A 14 3.79 4.33 43.59
CA HIS A 14 2.91 4.10 44.75
C HIS A 14 1.51 3.57 44.41
N ASN A 15 1.26 3.17 43.15
CA ASN A 15 -0.06 2.68 42.71
C ASN A 15 -0.11 1.18 42.37
N ASP A 16 0.95 0.40 42.63
CA ASP A 16 1.04 -1.02 42.24
C ASP A 16 0.75 -2.03 43.37
N GLU A 17 0.33 -1.61 44.57
CA GLU A 17 0.20 -2.53 45.72
C GLU A 17 -1.20 -3.12 45.99
N ASP A 18 -2.26 -2.79 45.23
CA ASP A 18 -3.63 -3.27 45.55
C ASP A 18 -4.35 -3.96 44.37
N HIS A 19 -3.78 -5.06 43.88
CA HIS A 19 -4.54 -6.04 43.08
C HIS A 19 -4.83 -7.33 43.87
N PRO A 20 -6.11 -7.67 44.12
CA PRO A 20 -6.49 -8.89 44.81
C PRO A 20 -6.16 -10.12 43.96
N LYS A 21 -5.38 -11.05 44.55
CA LYS A 21 -5.04 -12.35 43.97
C LYS A 21 -6.31 -13.17 43.71
N ALA A 22 -6.71 -13.27 42.45
CA ALA A 22 -7.72 -14.23 42.01
C ALA A 22 -7.16 -15.65 42.17
N ARG A 23 -7.74 -16.42 43.09
CA ARG A 23 -7.55 -17.87 43.21
C ARG A 23 -8.24 -18.54 42.03
N PHE A 24 -7.47 -19.00 41.05
CA PHE A 24 -7.97 -19.99 40.09
C PHE A 24 -7.88 -21.38 40.74
N SER A 25 -9.02 -22.07 40.79
CA SER A 25 -9.13 -23.43 41.29
C SER A 25 -8.61 -24.42 40.25
N ASP A 26 -7.81 -25.36 40.72
CA ASP A 26 -7.06 -26.37 39.97
C ASP A 26 -7.89 -27.65 39.71
N ASP A 27 -9.18 -27.51 39.39
CA ASP A 27 -10.07 -28.67 39.21
C ASP A 27 -10.82 -28.63 37.88
N ALA A 28 -10.75 -29.77 37.20
CA ALA A 28 -11.41 -30.19 35.97
C ALA A 28 -10.73 -29.81 34.65
N LEU A 29 -10.00 -30.77 34.10
CA LEU A 29 -10.17 -31.24 32.70
C LEU A 29 -9.37 -32.54 32.51
N GLU A 30 -9.95 -33.63 33.00
CA GLU A 30 -9.58 -34.99 32.65
C GLU A 30 -10.63 -35.49 31.65
N LEU A 31 -10.40 -35.29 30.35
CA LEU A 31 -11.22 -35.85 29.27
C LEU A 31 -10.34 -36.23 28.07
N ASP A 32 -10.36 -37.53 27.78
CA ASP A 32 -10.20 -38.20 26.49
C ASP A 32 -8.88 -38.00 25.71
N ARG A 33 -7.88 -38.80 26.11
CA ARG A 33 -6.90 -39.38 25.19
C ARG A 33 -7.57 -40.50 24.39
N GLU A 34 -8.29 -40.13 23.34
CA GLU A 34 -8.63 -41.07 22.27
C GLU A 34 -7.64 -40.96 21.10
N GLN A 35 -7.21 -42.15 20.71
CA GLN A 35 -6.40 -42.55 19.57
C GLN A 35 -6.61 -41.71 18.30
N THR A 36 -5.53 -41.14 17.77
CA THR A 36 -5.40 -40.90 16.33
C THR A 36 -4.14 -41.60 15.83
N SER A 37 -4.40 -42.66 15.07
CA SER A 37 -3.49 -43.49 14.32
C SER A 37 -2.62 -42.70 13.34
N ASP A 38 -1.38 -43.16 13.23
CA ASP A 38 -0.42 -42.85 12.18
C ASP A 38 -1.04 -42.93 10.78
N GLU A 39 -1.19 -41.79 10.12
CA GLU A 39 -1.27 -41.71 8.66
C GLU A 39 -0.30 -40.64 8.19
N GLN A 40 0.97 -41.04 8.06
CA GLN A 40 2.05 -40.24 7.48
C GLN A 40 1.81 -40.08 5.97
N GLY A 41 0.91 -39.16 5.63
CA GLY A 41 0.76 -38.62 4.28
C GLY A 41 2.01 -37.86 3.89
N ARG A 42 2.82 -38.47 3.03
CA ARG A 42 3.99 -37.86 2.39
C ARG A 42 3.49 -36.70 1.51
N VAL A 43 3.60 -35.47 2.00
CA VAL A 43 3.28 -34.27 1.22
C VAL A 43 4.29 -34.18 0.07
N GLU A 44 3.85 -34.46 -1.15
CA GLU A 44 4.63 -34.20 -2.35
C GLU A 44 4.85 -32.69 -2.46
N HIS A 45 6.07 -32.25 -2.16
CA HIS A 45 6.51 -30.90 -2.45
C HIS A 45 6.52 -30.71 -3.96
N ASN A 46 5.48 -30.07 -4.50
CA ASN A 46 5.53 -29.54 -5.86
C ASN A 46 6.72 -28.57 -5.95
N PRO A 47 7.69 -28.80 -6.84
CA PRO A 47 8.76 -27.85 -7.05
C PRO A 47 8.13 -26.53 -7.50
N LEU A 48 8.51 -25.44 -6.81
CA LEU A 48 8.11 -24.09 -7.21
C LEU A 48 8.44 -23.90 -8.70
N PRO A 49 7.55 -23.27 -9.47
CA PRO A 49 7.86 -22.95 -10.87
C PRO A 49 9.18 -22.18 -10.93
N PRO A 50 10.01 -22.42 -11.96
CA PRO A 50 11.23 -21.66 -12.14
C PRO A 50 10.88 -20.17 -12.14
N ILE A 51 11.58 -19.40 -11.29
CA ILE A 51 11.48 -17.95 -11.23
C ILE A 51 11.56 -17.45 -12.67
N GLY A 52 10.42 -16.95 -13.18
CA GLY A 52 10.31 -16.50 -14.55
C GLY A 52 11.40 -15.48 -14.81
N ALA A 53 12.07 -15.59 -15.96
CA ALA A 53 13.07 -14.63 -16.38
C ALA A 53 12.46 -13.23 -16.30
N CYS A 54 12.85 -12.44 -15.30
CA CYS A 54 12.46 -11.05 -15.17
C CYS A 54 12.78 -10.37 -16.51
N ASP A 55 11.76 -9.80 -17.13
CA ASP A 55 11.88 -9.07 -18.37
C ASP A 55 12.76 -7.84 -18.13
N GLN A 56 14.05 -7.94 -18.49
CA GLN A 56 15.05 -6.88 -18.31
C GLN A 56 14.84 -5.70 -19.28
N SER A 57 13.75 -5.67 -20.05
CA SER A 57 13.57 -4.72 -21.16
C SER A 57 13.17 -3.31 -20.76
N GLN A 58 12.94 -3.03 -19.47
CA GLN A 58 12.77 -1.67 -18.94
C GLN A 58 13.82 -1.37 -17.88
N VAL A 59 15.06 -1.19 -18.30
CA VAL A 59 16.06 -0.51 -17.46
C VAL A 59 15.64 0.94 -17.38
N GLU A 60 14.79 1.28 -16.40
CA GLU A 60 14.49 2.66 -16.09
C GLU A 60 15.81 3.40 -15.84
N ASP A 61 15.95 4.60 -16.40
CA ASP A 61 17.11 5.46 -16.22
C ASP A 61 17.38 5.67 -14.72
N TRP A 62 18.39 4.97 -14.17
CA TRP A 62 18.71 4.91 -12.75
C TRP A 62 19.73 5.98 -12.37
N THR A 63 19.55 7.19 -12.89
CA THR A 63 20.49 8.28 -12.63
C THR A 63 19.98 9.10 -11.44
N PRO A 64 20.65 9.08 -10.27
CA PRO A 64 20.29 9.93 -9.14
C PRO A 64 20.53 11.42 -9.44
N PRO A 65 19.88 12.35 -8.72
CA PRO A 65 20.08 13.78 -8.92
C PRO A 65 21.52 14.18 -8.57
N THR A 66 22.20 14.90 -9.46
CA THR A 66 23.57 15.37 -9.20
C THR A 66 23.56 16.61 -8.30
N ALA A 67 24.26 16.56 -7.16
CA ALA A 67 24.36 17.66 -6.21
C ALA A 67 25.68 18.43 -6.33
N THR A 68 25.70 19.72 -6.00
CA THR A 68 26.96 20.48 -5.90
C THR A 68 27.50 20.43 -4.46
N PRO A 69 28.77 20.05 -4.24
CA PRO A 69 29.38 20.06 -2.91
C PRO A 69 29.24 21.41 -2.21
N HIS A 70 28.82 21.40 -0.94
CA HIS A 70 28.72 22.62 -0.17
C HIS A 70 30.13 23.18 0.13
N ALA A 71 30.39 24.46 -0.17
CA ALA A 71 31.73 25.04 -0.04
C ALA A 71 32.31 24.96 1.38
N ALA A 72 31.44 25.03 2.40
CA ALA A 72 31.87 24.83 3.78
C ALA A 72 32.27 23.38 4.03
N ALA A 73 31.56 22.38 3.47
CA ALA A 73 31.89 20.95 3.65
C ALA A 73 33.26 20.63 3.03
N VAL A 74 33.54 21.18 1.85
CA VAL A 74 34.87 21.14 1.22
C VAL A 74 35.91 21.76 2.15
N THR A 75 35.68 22.96 2.67
CA THR A 75 36.65 23.64 3.54
C THR A 75 36.95 22.87 4.83
N HIS A 76 35.97 22.17 5.40
CA HIS A 76 36.14 21.31 6.57
C HIS A 76 36.73 19.93 6.23
N GLY A 77 36.90 19.62 4.94
CA GLY A 77 37.46 18.36 4.46
C GLY A 77 36.54 17.16 4.66
N VAL A 78 35.23 17.35 4.54
CA VAL A 78 34.23 16.27 4.55
C VAL A 78 34.53 15.23 3.46
N PHE A 79 35.03 15.68 2.31
CA PHE A 79 35.44 14.83 1.19
C PHE A 79 36.89 14.32 1.29
N GLY A 80 37.57 14.58 2.41
CA GLY A 80 38.95 14.16 2.66
C GLY A 80 39.98 15.29 2.49
N TRP A 81 41.24 14.92 2.74
CA TRP A 81 42.40 15.81 2.76
C TRP A 81 43.55 15.27 1.93
N THR A 82 44.23 16.16 1.22
CA THR A 82 45.52 15.90 0.57
C THR A 82 46.63 16.71 1.25
N THR A 83 47.87 16.52 0.79
CA THR A 83 49.00 17.36 1.22
C THR A 83 48.87 18.83 0.79
N GLU A 84 48.01 19.12 -0.19
CA GLU A 84 47.81 20.47 -0.75
C GLU A 84 46.58 21.18 -0.16
N GLY A 85 45.74 20.47 0.60
CA GLY A 85 44.51 21.01 1.19
C GLY A 85 43.34 20.04 1.13
N PRO A 86 42.12 20.51 1.45
CA PRO A 86 40.92 19.68 1.34
C PRO A 86 40.65 19.26 -0.12
N ILE A 87 40.07 18.07 -0.29
CA ILE A 87 39.67 17.57 -1.61
C ILE A 87 38.42 18.33 -2.09
N VAL A 88 38.48 18.82 -3.33
CA VAL A 88 37.32 19.34 -4.06
C VAL A 88 36.89 18.23 -5.01
N PRO A 89 35.79 17.51 -4.74
CA PRO A 89 35.42 16.39 -5.59
C PRO A 89 34.98 16.88 -6.96
N ASP A 90 35.37 16.15 -8.00
CA ASP A 90 34.93 16.42 -9.37
C ASP A 90 33.52 15.86 -9.66
N GLU A 91 33.01 16.07 -10.87
CA GLU A 91 31.66 15.65 -11.25
C GLU A 91 31.47 14.12 -11.19
N GLU A 92 32.51 13.34 -11.51
CA GLU A 92 32.46 11.87 -11.48
C GLU A 92 32.45 11.36 -10.04
N GLU A 93 33.29 11.95 -9.17
CA GLU A 93 33.33 11.65 -7.74
C GLU A 93 32.01 12.00 -7.05
N VAL A 94 31.44 13.17 -7.34
CA VAL A 94 30.13 13.60 -6.84
C VAL A 94 29.04 12.62 -7.27
N PHE A 95 29.03 12.20 -8.53
CA PHE A 95 28.06 11.24 -9.04
C PHE A 95 28.18 9.88 -8.34
N ALA A 96 29.41 9.39 -8.15
CA ALA A 96 29.67 8.14 -7.44
C ALA A 96 29.20 8.21 -5.98
N ILE A 97 29.52 9.28 -5.26
CA ILE A 97 29.07 9.50 -3.87
C ILE A 97 27.55 9.51 -3.79
N THR A 98 26.89 10.28 -4.67
CA THR A 98 25.43 10.36 -4.70
C THR A 98 24.80 9.01 -5.01
N THR A 99 25.39 8.25 -5.93
CA THR A 99 24.91 6.91 -6.30
C THR A 99 25.00 5.96 -5.11
N GLU A 100 26.15 5.85 -4.44
CA GLU A 100 26.31 4.99 -3.27
C GLU A 100 25.32 5.37 -2.15
N HIS A 101 25.18 6.66 -1.88
CA HIS A 101 24.23 7.15 -0.87
C HIS A 101 22.78 6.84 -1.23
N SER A 102 22.42 6.95 -2.52
CA SER A 102 21.09 6.59 -3.01
C SER A 102 20.79 5.09 -2.84
N LEU A 103 21.80 4.22 -3.03
CA LEU A 103 21.68 2.78 -2.85
C LEU A 103 21.51 2.41 -1.37
N GLU A 104 22.25 3.05 -0.48
CA GLU A 104 22.11 2.88 0.97
C GLU A 104 20.72 3.28 1.46
N LEU A 105 20.27 4.50 1.11
CA LEU A 105 18.94 5.00 1.46
C LEU A 105 17.83 4.09 0.94
N ARG A 106 17.97 3.58 -0.29
CA ARG A 106 17.03 2.63 -0.87
C ARG A 106 16.99 1.33 -0.08
N GLY A 107 18.15 0.76 0.27
CA GLY A 107 18.24 -0.46 1.07
C GLY A 107 17.53 -0.31 2.42
N LEU A 108 17.75 0.81 3.11
CA LEU A 108 17.11 1.12 4.39
C LEU A 108 15.57 1.21 4.26
N LEU A 109 15.05 1.83 3.21
CA LEU A 109 13.59 1.93 3.00
C LEU A 109 12.97 0.58 2.62
N LEU A 110 13.63 -0.23 1.81
CA LEU A 110 13.15 -1.57 1.46
C LEU A 110 13.10 -2.48 2.69
N ASP A 111 14.12 -2.44 3.54
CA ASP A 111 14.14 -3.16 4.81
C ASP A 111 13.03 -2.67 5.74
N LEU A 112 12.79 -1.35 5.81
CA LEU A 112 11.72 -0.76 6.61
C LEU A 112 10.35 -1.24 6.14
N GLN A 113 10.11 -1.25 4.83
CA GLN A 113 8.87 -1.76 4.24
C GLN A 113 8.68 -3.25 4.57
N ALA A 114 9.73 -4.05 4.46
CA ALA A 114 9.68 -5.48 4.82
C ALA A 114 9.31 -5.68 6.31
N VAL A 115 9.84 -4.86 7.22
CA VAL A 115 9.49 -4.90 8.65
C VAL A 115 8.04 -4.49 8.91
N GLN A 116 7.54 -3.48 8.21
CA GLN A 116 6.15 -3.03 8.29
C GLN A 116 5.19 -4.10 7.76
N ASP A 117 5.53 -4.75 6.65
CA ASP A 117 4.79 -5.87 6.09
C ASP A 117 4.78 -7.08 7.02
N ALA A 118 5.91 -7.39 7.67
CA ALA A 118 6.00 -8.43 8.68
C ALA A 118 5.08 -8.16 9.88
N THR A 119 5.03 -6.91 10.33
CA THR A 119 4.15 -6.48 11.44
C THR A 119 2.67 -6.63 11.06
N ARG A 120 2.32 -6.31 9.81
CA ARG A 120 0.95 -6.42 9.27
C ARG A 120 0.50 -7.87 9.07
N THR A 121 1.39 -8.73 8.59
CA THR A 121 1.06 -10.10 8.15
C THR A 121 1.36 -11.17 9.19
N GLY A 122 2.21 -10.87 10.18
CA GLY A 122 2.75 -11.87 11.11
C GLY A 122 3.77 -12.83 10.47
N CYS A 123 4.26 -12.50 9.26
CA CYS A 123 5.27 -13.27 8.54
C CYS A 123 6.67 -12.68 8.76
N ASP A 124 7.67 -13.54 8.99
CA ASP A 124 9.06 -13.10 9.15
C ASP A 124 9.60 -12.55 7.82
N PRO A 125 10.16 -11.32 7.78
CA PRO A 125 10.57 -10.67 6.54
C PRO A 125 11.73 -11.37 5.83
N ARG A 126 12.51 -12.20 6.54
CA ARG A 126 13.65 -12.94 5.98
C ARG A 126 13.24 -14.27 5.35
N THR A 127 12.16 -14.87 5.83
CA THR A 127 11.75 -16.23 5.43
C THR A 127 10.41 -16.27 4.70
N GLY A 128 9.60 -15.22 4.81
CA GLY A 128 8.22 -15.17 4.33
C GLY A 128 7.26 -16.09 5.09
N GLN A 129 7.72 -16.74 6.17
CA GLN A 129 6.92 -17.71 6.93
C GLN A 129 6.23 -17.04 8.11
N ALA A 130 4.96 -17.40 8.33
CA ALA A 130 4.24 -17.03 9.54
C ALA A 130 4.90 -17.62 10.80
N ALA A 131 4.78 -16.91 11.93
CA ALA A 131 5.24 -17.42 13.21
C ALA A 131 4.55 -18.76 13.56
N ARG A 132 5.35 -19.75 14.00
CA ARG A 132 4.86 -21.12 14.24
C ARG A 132 4.01 -21.27 15.50
N ASN A 133 4.15 -20.36 16.45
CA ASN A 133 3.45 -20.36 17.73
C ASN A 133 3.40 -18.93 18.29
N ALA A 134 2.64 -18.74 19.40
CA ALA A 134 2.43 -17.43 20.01
C ALA A 134 3.72 -16.78 20.54
N GLU A 135 4.65 -17.57 21.09
CA GLU A 135 5.93 -17.07 21.57
C GLU A 135 6.79 -16.52 20.42
N ALA A 136 6.86 -17.25 19.29
CA ALA A 136 7.56 -16.80 18.09
C ALA A 136 6.90 -15.55 17.48
N ALA A 137 5.57 -15.42 17.57
CA ALA A 137 4.85 -14.25 17.10
C ALA A 137 5.18 -13.02 17.95
N GLU A 138 5.26 -13.19 19.27
CA GLU A 138 5.66 -12.12 20.20
C GLU A 138 7.11 -11.67 19.95
N GLN A 139 8.04 -12.61 19.84
CA GLN A 139 9.45 -12.31 19.52
C GLN A 139 9.60 -11.63 18.15
N LEU A 140 8.82 -12.04 17.15
CA LEU A 140 8.79 -11.39 15.85
C LEU A 140 8.32 -9.94 15.98
N ARG A 141 7.26 -9.70 16.74
CA ARG A 141 6.72 -8.35 16.99
C ARG A 141 7.75 -7.44 17.68
N GLU A 142 8.33 -7.88 18.80
CA GLU A 142 9.35 -7.10 19.53
C GLU A 142 10.55 -6.77 18.62
N ARG A 143 10.98 -7.73 17.81
CA ARG A 143 12.06 -7.51 16.83
C ARG A 143 11.66 -6.50 15.76
N CYS A 144 10.46 -6.63 15.19
CA CYS A 144 9.95 -5.70 14.18
C CYS A 144 9.86 -4.27 14.73
N GLU A 145 9.36 -4.09 15.96
CA GLU A 145 9.31 -2.77 16.61
C GLU A 145 10.72 -2.17 16.79
N SER A 146 11.68 -2.98 17.26
CA SER A 146 13.07 -2.55 17.42
C SER A 146 13.75 -2.22 16.08
N ASP A 147 13.53 -3.05 15.06
CA ASP A 147 14.12 -2.84 13.73
C ASP A 147 13.48 -1.63 13.03
N GLU A 148 12.17 -1.42 13.16
CA GLU A 148 11.48 -0.24 12.60
C GLU A 148 12.10 1.05 13.13
N TRP A 149 12.30 1.15 14.45
CA TRP A 149 12.95 2.32 15.05
C TRP A 149 14.38 2.50 14.54
N ARG A 150 15.18 1.42 14.54
CA ARG A 150 16.59 1.45 14.08
C ARG A 150 16.70 1.88 12.61
N LEU A 151 15.85 1.36 11.74
CA LEU A 151 15.85 1.66 10.30
C LEU A 151 15.41 3.10 10.03
N LYS A 152 14.38 3.60 10.73
CA LYS A 152 13.98 5.02 10.65
C LYS A 152 15.11 5.95 11.06
N GLN A 153 15.78 5.63 12.17
CA GLN A 153 16.92 6.41 12.64
C GLN A 153 18.08 6.39 11.64
N GLY A 154 18.46 5.19 11.16
CA GLY A 154 19.53 5.04 10.17
C GLY A 154 19.26 5.80 8.87
N TYR A 155 18.01 5.79 8.39
CA TYR A 155 17.61 6.57 7.22
C TYR A 155 17.74 8.08 7.47
N SER A 156 17.23 8.56 8.61
CA SER A 156 17.33 9.97 9.00
C SER A 156 18.78 10.43 9.13
N ASP A 157 19.65 9.61 9.73
CA ASP A 157 21.07 9.91 9.91
C ASP A 157 21.79 9.95 8.55
N ALA A 158 21.49 9.01 7.65
CA ALA A 158 22.05 9.01 6.30
C ALA A 158 21.66 10.28 5.53
N ILE A 159 20.39 10.72 5.58
CA ILE A 159 19.97 11.99 4.97
C ILE A 159 20.73 13.18 5.58
N ALA A 160 20.90 13.20 6.91
CA ALA A 160 21.62 14.28 7.58
C ALA A 160 23.10 14.34 7.16
N VAL A 161 23.77 13.19 7.01
CA VAL A 161 25.16 13.11 6.51
C VAL A 161 25.26 13.67 5.09
N PHE A 162 24.30 13.32 4.21
CA PHE A 162 24.27 13.88 2.86
C PHE A 162 24.05 15.40 2.87
N ALA A 163 23.14 15.88 3.73
CA ALA A 163 22.85 17.30 3.89
C ALA A 163 24.08 18.09 4.40
N GLU A 164 24.91 17.49 5.26
CA GLU A 164 26.16 18.10 5.71
C GLU A 164 27.14 18.32 4.54
N ALA A 165 27.23 17.36 3.62
CA ALA A 165 28.15 17.38 2.49
C ALA A 165 27.66 18.28 1.32
N PHE A 166 26.36 18.23 1.00
CA PHE A 166 25.80 18.81 -0.22
C PHE A 166 24.74 19.90 0.02
N GLY A 167 24.33 20.12 1.27
CA GLY A 167 23.27 21.05 1.65
C GLY A 167 21.88 20.41 1.74
N GLN A 168 20.98 21.06 2.47
CA GLN A 168 19.64 20.54 2.76
C GLN A 168 18.80 20.34 1.49
N ASP A 169 18.82 21.30 0.55
CA ASP A 169 18.03 21.22 -0.69
C ASP A 169 18.39 19.98 -1.52
N ALA A 170 19.68 19.64 -1.59
CA ALA A 170 20.16 18.46 -2.29
C ALA A 170 19.74 17.16 -1.59
N ALA A 171 19.77 17.14 -0.25
CA ALA A 171 19.30 16.01 0.54
C ALA A 171 17.80 15.79 0.37
N ASP A 172 16.99 16.85 0.34
CA ASP A 172 15.55 16.79 0.11
C ASP A 172 15.22 16.31 -1.32
N GLU A 173 16.04 16.66 -2.31
CA GLU A 173 15.91 16.14 -3.68
C GLU A 173 16.25 14.65 -3.76
N LEU A 174 17.32 14.22 -3.09
CA LEU A 174 17.71 12.82 -3.02
C LEU A 174 16.66 11.98 -2.27
N ASP A 175 16.16 12.44 -1.11
CA ASP A 175 15.09 11.77 -0.34
C ASP A 175 13.85 11.53 -1.23
N ARG A 176 13.36 12.58 -1.91
CA ARG A 176 12.22 12.47 -2.84
C ARG A 176 12.48 11.47 -3.95
N TRP A 177 13.67 11.52 -4.57
CA TRP A 177 14.04 10.61 -5.65
C TRP A 177 14.07 9.15 -5.18
N VAL A 178 14.72 8.87 -4.04
CA VAL A 178 14.82 7.51 -3.49
C VAL A 178 13.43 6.98 -3.11
N ARG A 179 12.60 7.78 -2.44
CA ARG A 179 11.23 7.38 -2.08
C ARG A 179 10.38 7.03 -3.31
N ALA A 180 10.44 7.85 -4.35
CA ALA A 180 9.73 7.59 -5.60
C ALA A 180 10.16 6.25 -6.23
N ARG A 181 11.46 5.93 -6.18
CA ARG A 181 11.99 4.67 -6.71
C ARG A 181 11.65 3.46 -5.86
N VAL A 182 11.68 3.58 -4.54
CA VAL A 182 11.25 2.49 -3.65
C VAL A 182 9.78 2.18 -3.91
N ALA A 183 8.92 3.20 -4.00
CA ALA A 183 7.50 3.05 -4.32
C ALA A 183 7.28 2.37 -5.70
N GLY A 184 8.13 2.65 -6.69
CA GLY A 184 8.06 2.02 -8.02
C GLY A 184 8.74 0.64 -8.14
N SER A 185 9.68 0.30 -7.25
CA SER A 185 10.52 -0.92 -7.38
C SER A 185 9.93 -2.17 -6.75
N GLY A 186 8.78 -2.07 -6.08
CA GLY A 186 8.03 -3.26 -5.72
C GLY A 186 7.41 -3.89 -6.97
N GLU A 187 7.89 -5.06 -7.39
CA GLU A 187 6.97 -6.04 -7.99
C GLU A 187 5.78 -6.10 -7.03
N ALA A 188 4.62 -5.64 -7.51
CA ALA A 188 3.43 -5.29 -6.75
C ALA A 188 2.79 -6.49 -6.03
N LEU A 189 3.49 -7.07 -5.07
CA LEU A 189 2.92 -8.00 -4.10
C LEU A 189 2.20 -7.24 -2.98
N ASN A 190 2.43 -5.93 -2.83
CA ASN A 190 1.88 -5.13 -1.73
C ASN A 190 1.34 -3.73 -2.11
N SER A 191 1.22 -3.34 -3.39
CA SER A 191 0.46 -2.11 -3.69
C SER A 191 -1.02 -2.37 -3.48
N TYR A 192 -1.71 -1.48 -2.76
CA TYR A 192 -3.15 -1.57 -2.63
C TYR A 192 -3.81 -1.40 -3.99
N GLU A 193 -4.85 -2.19 -4.27
CA GLU A 193 -5.66 -1.93 -5.46
C GLU A 193 -6.29 -0.53 -5.36
N PRO A 194 -6.54 0.17 -6.47
CA PRO A 194 -7.21 1.48 -6.45
C PRO A 194 -8.64 1.47 -5.88
N THR A 195 -9.18 0.29 -5.62
CA THR A 195 -10.45 0.05 -4.90
C THR A 195 -10.31 0.15 -3.38
N HIS A 196 -9.08 0.22 -2.86
CA HIS A 196 -8.75 0.26 -1.44
C HIS A 196 -8.30 1.67 -1.03
N PRO A 197 -8.79 2.23 0.10
CA PRO A 197 -8.45 3.60 0.52
C PRO A 197 -6.95 3.87 0.67
N TRP A 198 -6.20 2.93 1.26
CA TRP A 198 -4.73 3.03 1.41
C TRP A 198 -3.96 3.23 0.10
N HIS A 199 -4.55 2.94 -1.05
CA HIS A 199 -3.92 3.28 -2.33
C HIS A 199 -3.68 4.80 -2.47
N TYR A 200 -4.57 5.62 -1.92
CA TYR A 200 -4.50 7.08 -2.08
C TYR A 200 -3.96 7.83 -0.85
N LEU A 201 -3.76 7.14 0.28
CA LEU A 201 -3.26 7.75 1.51
C LEU A 201 -1.76 7.87 1.51
N ALA A 202 -1.23 8.97 2.03
CA ALA A 202 0.21 9.18 2.17
C ALA A 202 0.89 8.13 3.07
N GLU A 203 0.16 7.60 4.05
CA GLU A 203 0.63 6.50 4.91
C GLU A 203 0.50 5.10 4.27
N GLY A 204 -0.18 5.01 3.13
CA GLY A 204 -0.26 3.80 2.30
C GLY A 204 0.63 3.92 1.06
N ASP A 205 0.07 3.74 -0.13
CA ASP A 205 0.84 3.86 -1.39
C ASP A 205 1.12 5.33 -1.77
N GLY A 206 0.34 6.28 -1.24
CA GLY A 206 0.42 7.70 -1.61
C GLY A 206 0.18 7.94 -3.11
N ALA A 207 -0.50 7.02 -3.79
CA ALA A 207 -0.61 7.04 -5.24
C ALA A 207 -1.55 8.17 -5.70
N SER A 208 -1.20 8.77 -6.85
CA SER A 208 -2.08 9.72 -7.51
C SER A 208 -3.37 9.04 -7.98
N SER A 209 -4.47 9.81 -8.03
CA SER A 209 -5.74 9.30 -8.53
C SER A 209 -5.61 8.74 -9.96
N VAL A 210 -6.17 7.56 -10.21
CA VAL A 210 -6.15 6.92 -11.53
C VAL A 210 -6.92 7.79 -12.55
N PRO A 211 -6.32 8.17 -13.68
CA PRO A 211 -7.02 8.88 -14.74
C PRO A 211 -8.30 8.16 -15.18
N LEU A 212 -9.38 8.91 -15.39
CA LEU A 212 -10.70 8.34 -15.64
C LEU A 212 -10.76 7.39 -16.87
N ASN A 213 -9.96 7.67 -17.89
CA ASN A 213 -9.84 6.84 -19.10
C ASN A 213 -8.99 5.58 -18.92
N GLN A 214 -8.31 5.43 -17.79
CA GLN A 214 -7.50 4.27 -17.44
C GLN A 214 -8.20 3.33 -16.45
N ILE A 215 -9.35 3.72 -15.90
CA ILE A 215 -10.13 2.85 -15.01
C ILE A 215 -10.67 1.66 -15.82
N PRO A 216 -10.26 0.41 -15.51
CA PRO A 216 -10.71 -0.75 -16.24
C PRO A 216 -12.17 -1.08 -15.90
N ARG A 217 -12.86 -1.68 -16.86
CA ARG A 217 -14.20 -2.25 -16.62
C ARG A 217 -14.07 -3.54 -15.80
N ASP A 218 -14.99 -3.76 -14.88
CA ASP A 218 -15.10 -5.04 -14.16
C ASP A 218 -15.86 -6.05 -15.05
N GLU A 219 -15.14 -7.06 -15.55
CA GLU A 219 -15.69 -8.06 -16.47
C GLU A 219 -16.79 -8.93 -15.83
N ASN A 220 -16.87 -8.99 -14.50
CA ASN A 220 -17.86 -9.79 -13.77
C ASN A 220 -19.11 -9.00 -13.37
N ALA A 221 -19.13 -7.68 -13.57
CA ALA A 221 -20.21 -6.81 -13.09
C ALA A 221 -21.57 -7.06 -13.76
N GLY A 222 -21.61 -7.75 -14.89
CA GLY A 222 -22.88 -8.06 -15.58
C GLY A 222 -23.64 -9.26 -15.01
N HIS A 223 -22.93 -10.23 -14.44
CA HIS A 223 -23.47 -11.57 -14.20
C HIS A 223 -24.63 -11.62 -13.18
N PHE A 224 -24.64 -10.71 -12.19
CA PHE A 224 -25.71 -10.70 -11.19
C PHE A 224 -27.06 -10.23 -11.76
N LEU A 225 -27.06 -9.44 -12.84
CA LEU A 225 -28.29 -8.93 -13.45
C LEU A 225 -29.09 -10.02 -14.15
N GLU A 226 -28.44 -11.07 -14.65
CA GLU A 226 -29.06 -12.13 -15.45
C GLU A 226 -30.24 -12.80 -14.73
N SER A 227 -30.08 -13.07 -13.44
CA SER A 227 -31.12 -13.69 -12.61
C SER A 227 -32.38 -12.83 -12.42
N SER A 228 -32.26 -11.51 -12.59
CA SER A 228 -33.35 -10.54 -12.41
C SER A 228 -34.11 -10.23 -13.70
N LEU A 229 -33.60 -10.69 -14.85
CA LEU A 229 -34.20 -10.38 -16.15
C LEU A 229 -35.44 -11.25 -16.44
N PRO A 230 -36.49 -10.67 -17.06
CA PRO A 230 -37.66 -11.45 -17.49
C PRO A 230 -37.28 -12.60 -18.44
N LYS A 231 -38.01 -13.72 -18.36
CA LYS A 231 -37.84 -14.86 -19.28
C LYS A 231 -38.44 -14.61 -20.68
N ASN A 232 -39.44 -13.74 -20.78
CA ASN A 232 -40.07 -13.41 -22.07
C ASN A 232 -39.13 -12.48 -22.88
N PRO A 233 -38.75 -12.83 -24.13
CA PRO A 233 -37.75 -12.08 -24.90
C PRO A 233 -38.08 -10.59 -25.09
N LYS A 234 -39.34 -10.27 -25.43
CA LYS A 234 -39.75 -8.88 -25.66
C LYS A 234 -39.65 -8.04 -24.38
N LYS A 235 -40.16 -8.56 -23.26
CA LYS A 235 -40.05 -7.89 -21.95
C LYS A 235 -38.62 -7.83 -21.45
N ARG A 236 -37.80 -8.83 -21.78
CA ARG A 236 -36.37 -8.86 -21.46
C ARG A 236 -35.65 -7.72 -22.16
N LEU A 237 -35.81 -7.59 -23.48
CA LEU A 237 -35.19 -6.52 -24.27
C LEU A 237 -35.58 -5.13 -23.75
N GLU A 238 -36.88 -4.90 -23.52
CA GLU A 238 -37.38 -3.63 -22.96
C GLU A 238 -36.73 -3.32 -21.60
N ARG A 239 -36.64 -4.33 -20.72
CA ARG A 239 -36.01 -4.17 -19.39
C ARG A 239 -34.50 -3.94 -19.50
N VAL A 240 -33.81 -4.61 -20.40
CA VAL A 240 -32.35 -4.44 -20.62
C VAL A 240 -32.07 -3.03 -21.13
N CYS A 241 -32.82 -2.52 -22.12
CA CYS A 241 -32.66 -1.16 -22.61
C CYS A 241 -32.89 -0.13 -21.49
N GLN A 242 -33.94 -0.32 -20.69
CA GLN A 242 -34.20 0.56 -19.54
C GLN A 242 -33.05 0.56 -18.53
N LEU A 243 -32.50 -0.61 -18.21
CA LEU A 243 -31.35 -0.72 -17.31
C LEU A 243 -30.09 -0.09 -17.90
N LEU A 244 -29.88 -0.21 -19.21
CA LEU A 244 -28.74 0.38 -19.91
C LEU A 244 -28.74 1.90 -19.79
N ASP A 245 -29.89 2.55 -20.03
CA ASP A 245 -30.01 4.00 -19.88
C ASP A 245 -29.77 4.43 -18.43
N GLN A 246 -30.34 3.72 -17.46
CA GLN A 246 -30.12 4.00 -16.03
C GLN A 246 -28.66 3.87 -15.61
N GLU A 247 -27.95 2.84 -16.10
CA GLU A 247 -26.54 2.64 -15.77
C GLU A 247 -25.63 3.67 -16.46
N ARG A 248 -25.97 4.12 -17.68
CA ARG A 248 -25.26 5.24 -18.34
C ARG A 248 -25.38 6.54 -17.55
N ASP A 249 -26.57 6.87 -17.08
CA ASP A 249 -26.80 8.07 -16.26
C ASP A 249 -26.03 8.00 -14.93
N ARG A 250 -26.08 6.84 -14.25
CA ARG A 250 -25.33 6.62 -13.00
C ARG A 250 -23.82 6.74 -13.21
N LEU A 251 -23.29 6.09 -14.25
CA LEU A 251 -21.87 6.15 -14.57
C LEU A 251 -21.43 7.59 -14.87
N ALA A 252 -22.24 8.36 -15.60
CA ALA A 252 -21.95 9.77 -15.87
C ALA A 252 -21.86 10.59 -14.56
N ALA A 253 -22.79 10.38 -13.63
CA ALA A 253 -22.78 11.04 -12.33
C ALA A 253 -21.58 10.63 -11.47
N ASP A 254 -21.23 9.34 -11.43
CA ASP A 254 -20.06 8.86 -10.68
C ASP A 254 -18.74 9.38 -11.26
N LYS A 255 -18.63 9.47 -12.59
CA LYS A 255 -17.47 10.08 -13.29
C LYS A 255 -17.30 11.55 -12.93
N LEU A 256 -18.37 12.33 -13.00
CA LEU A 256 -18.36 13.75 -12.61
C LEU A 256 -17.91 13.90 -11.16
N ARG A 257 -18.48 13.09 -10.27
CA ARG A 257 -18.19 13.14 -8.85
C ARG A 257 -16.74 12.75 -8.53
N TYR A 258 -16.20 11.73 -9.21
CA TYR A 258 -14.81 11.34 -9.07
C TYR A 258 -13.87 12.48 -9.44
N LEU A 259 -14.09 13.13 -10.58
CA LEU A 259 -13.28 14.26 -11.03
C LEU A 259 -13.36 15.46 -10.08
N GLU A 260 -14.55 15.76 -9.54
CA GLU A 260 -14.72 16.83 -8.56
C GLU A 260 -13.89 16.58 -7.29
N ILE A 261 -13.82 15.33 -6.81
CA ILE A 261 -13.00 14.96 -5.65
C ILE A 261 -11.51 15.04 -5.97
N VAL A 262 -11.10 14.61 -7.17
CA VAL A 262 -9.70 14.74 -7.61
C VAL A 262 -9.27 16.20 -7.66
N GLU A 263 -10.12 17.10 -8.16
CA GLU A 263 -9.80 18.53 -8.30
C GLU A 263 -9.85 19.29 -6.97
N ARG A 264 -10.88 19.05 -6.15
CA ARG A 264 -11.18 19.88 -4.96
C ARG A 264 -10.90 19.18 -3.63
N GLY A 265 -10.48 17.92 -3.66
CA GLY A 265 -10.17 17.12 -2.47
C GLY A 265 -11.33 17.08 -1.48
N ALA A 266 -11.04 17.36 -0.20
CA ALA A 266 -12.01 17.29 0.88
C ALA A 266 -13.19 18.26 0.69
N GLU A 267 -13.00 19.40 0.01
CA GLU A 267 -14.05 20.39 -0.25
C GLU A 267 -15.18 19.86 -1.14
N ALA A 268 -14.89 18.86 -1.98
CA ALA A 268 -15.93 18.19 -2.76
C ALA A 268 -16.82 17.32 -1.88
N LEU A 269 -16.29 16.77 -0.78
CA LEU A 269 -16.97 15.74 0.02
C LEU A 269 -18.22 16.26 0.69
N SER A 270 -19.25 15.41 0.75
CA SER A 270 -20.42 15.73 1.56
C SER A 270 -20.07 15.66 3.04
N ARG A 271 -20.88 16.32 3.89
CA ARG A 271 -20.74 16.22 5.34
C ARG A 271 -20.76 14.76 5.82
N TYR A 272 -21.61 13.94 5.21
CA TYR A 272 -21.75 12.52 5.54
C TYR A 272 -20.47 11.73 5.23
N ASP A 273 -19.84 11.97 4.07
CA ASP A 273 -18.60 11.29 3.68
C ASP A 273 -17.47 11.58 4.68
N ARG A 274 -17.37 12.83 5.14
CA ARG A 274 -16.38 13.24 6.15
C ARG A 274 -16.66 12.62 7.51
N GLU A 275 -17.93 12.56 7.93
CA GLU A 275 -18.32 11.98 9.22
C GLU A 275 -18.02 10.47 9.28
N ILE A 276 -18.16 9.72 8.17
CA ILE A 276 -17.88 8.27 8.13
C ILE A 276 -16.39 7.94 8.21
N ALA A 277 -15.50 8.83 7.81
CA ALA A 277 -14.07 8.56 7.90
C ALA A 277 -13.55 8.59 9.35
N TYR A 278 -14.30 9.18 10.30
CA TYR A 278 -14.03 9.25 11.75
C TYR A 278 -12.64 9.74 12.20
N THR A 279 -11.71 10.07 11.30
CA THR A 279 -10.32 10.39 11.65
C THR A 279 -9.80 11.66 10.98
N SER A 280 -9.80 11.75 9.65
CA SER A 280 -9.25 12.90 8.92
C SER A 280 -9.95 13.16 7.58
N ASP A 281 -9.84 14.40 7.10
CA ASP A 281 -10.31 14.79 5.76
C ASP A 281 -9.56 14.02 4.66
N GLU A 282 -8.29 13.69 4.86
CA GLU A 282 -7.47 12.89 3.93
C GLU A 282 -7.99 11.46 3.80
N LEU A 283 -8.29 10.79 4.92
CA LEU A 283 -8.92 9.46 4.89
C LEU A 283 -10.30 9.51 4.24
N ALA A 284 -11.08 10.57 4.48
CA ALA A 284 -12.37 10.75 3.83
C ALA A 284 -12.24 10.86 2.31
N VAL A 285 -11.24 11.61 1.82
CA VAL A 285 -10.95 11.74 0.39
C VAL A 285 -10.54 10.39 -0.19
N ALA A 286 -9.58 9.71 0.43
CA ALA A 286 -9.07 8.43 -0.03
C ALA A 286 -10.17 7.34 -0.09
N CYS A 287 -11.00 7.25 0.95
CA CYS A 287 -12.15 6.34 0.98
C CYS A 287 -13.16 6.65 -0.13
N THR A 288 -13.46 7.93 -0.35
CA THR A 288 -14.44 8.33 -1.36
C THR A 288 -13.91 8.10 -2.78
N LEU A 289 -12.62 8.38 -3.03
CA LEU A 289 -11.97 8.08 -4.31
C LEU A 289 -11.98 6.58 -4.60
N ALA A 290 -11.58 5.74 -3.65
CA ALA A 290 -11.59 4.28 -3.79
C ALA A 290 -12.99 3.74 -4.11
N LEU A 291 -14.01 4.24 -3.41
CA LEU A 291 -15.40 3.86 -3.64
C LEU A 291 -15.88 4.29 -5.04
N LYS A 292 -15.59 5.53 -5.45
CA LYS A 292 -15.99 6.03 -6.77
C LYS A 292 -15.25 5.34 -7.91
N TYR A 293 -13.97 5.02 -7.73
CA TYR A 293 -13.22 4.16 -8.65
C TYR A 293 -13.95 2.81 -8.85
N ARG A 294 -14.33 2.14 -7.75
CA ARG A 294 -15.05 0.86 -7.80
C ARG A 294 -16.40 1.00 -8.51
N HIS A 295 -17.17 2.05 -8.22
CA HIS A 295 -18.45 2.31 -8.87
C HIS A 295 -18.31 2.50 -10.38
N ILE A 296 -17.31 3.27 -10.81
CA ILE A 296 -17.02 3.52 -12.23
C ILE A 296 -16.64 2.22 -12.93
N SER A 297 -15.73 1.43 -12.35
CA SER A 297 -15.31 0.14 -12.89
C SER A 297 -16.50 -0.83 -13.06
N LEU A 298 -17.37 -0.92 -12.04
CA LEU A 298 -18.59 -1.72 -12.10
C LEU A 298 -19.62 -1.19 -13.10
N GLY A 299 -19.77 0.13 -13.23
CA GLY A 299 -20.69 0.75 -14.17
C GLY A 299 -20.26 0.51 -15.62
N LEU A 300 -18.96 0.64 -15.91
CA LEU A 300 -18.38 0.31 -17.22
C LEU A 300 -18.64 -1.17 -17.58
N GLY A 301 -18.40 -2.08 -16.63
CA GLY A 301 -18.64 -3.52 -16.82
C GLY A 301 -20.11 -3.85 -17.08
N ARG A 302 -21.03 -3.27 -16.30
CA ARG A 302 -22.48 -3.43 -16.46
C ARG A 302 -22.99 -2.93 -17.81
N ILE A 303 -22.56 -1.74 -18.23
CA ILE A 303 -22.95 -1.17 -19.53
C ILE A 303 -22.50 -2.09 -20.66
N ALA A 304 -21.24 -2.53 -20.65
CA ALA A 304 -20.71 -3.43 -21.68
C ALA A 304 -21.52 -4.75 -21.74
N TRP A 305 -21.87 -5.31 -20.59
CA TRP A 305 -22.70 -6.51 -20.53
C TRP A 305 -24.12 -6.28 -21.05
N LEU A 306 -24.77 -5.17 -20.65
CA LEU A 306 -26.13 -4.83 -21.09
C LEU A 306 -26.19 -4.59 -22.60
N GLU A 307 -25.18 -3.92 -23.18
CA GLU A 307 -25.07 -3.72 -24.63
C GLU A 307 -24.98 -5.06 -25.38
N GLN A 308 -24.19 -6.02 -24.88
CA GLN A 308 -24.15 -7.37 -25.44
C GLN A 308 -25.50 -8.09 -25.35
N GLN A 309 -26.25 -7.90 -24.26
CA GLN A 309 -27.60 -8.49 -24.13
C GLN A 309 -28.60 -7.86 -25.11
N VAL A 310 -28.56 -6.54 -25.32
CA VAL A 310 -29.41 -5.87 -26.32
C VAL A 310 -29.16 -6.46 -27.70
N GLU A 311 -27.90 -6.61 -28.11
CA GLU A 311 -27.53 -7.19 -29.39
C GLU A 311 -28.02 -8.64 -29.53
N LYS A 312 -27.82 -9.46 -28.48
CA LYS A 312 -28.25 -10.85 -28.43
C LYS A 312 -29.78 -10.99 -28.54
N ASP A 313 -30.53 -10.23 -27.76
CA ASP A 313 -31.99 -10.31 -27.70
C ASP A 313 -32.64 -9.72 -28.97
N ALA A 314 -32.06 -8.65 -29.54
CA ALA A 314 -32.51 -8.08 -30.82
C ALA A 314 -32.33 -9.05 -31.98
N THR A 315 -31.19 -9.76 -32.02
CA THR A 315 -30.92 -10.76 -33.06
C THR A 315 -31.79 -12.00 -32.89
N GLY A 316 -31.98 -12.47 -31.65
CA GLY A 316 -32.81 -13.64 -31.34
C GLY A 316 -34.29 -13.45 -31.69
N SER A 317 -34.83 -12.24 -31.48
CA SER A 317 -36.24 -11.94 -31.76
C SER A 317 -36.60 -12.00 -33.25
N LEU A 318 -35.63 -11.78 -34.15
CA LEU A 318 -35.89 -11.78 -35.60
C LEU A 318 -36.17 -13.18 -36.15
N PHE A 319 -35.76 -14.25 -35.45
CA PHE A 319 -35.91 -15.62 -35.93
C PHE A 319 -37.14 -16.35 -35.35
N THR A 320 -37.75 -15.85 -34.29
CA THR A 320 -38.91 -16.52 -33.65
C THR A 320 -40.27 -16.18 -34.25
N ASP A 321 -40.40 -15.07 -34.98
CA ASP A 321 -41.68 -14.63 -35.56
C ASP A 321 -41.94 -15.14 -36.99
N ALA A 322 -41.06 -15.97 -37.54
CA ALA A 322 -41.12 -16.46 -38.93
C ALA A 322 -41.74 -17.87 -39.10
N GLY A 323 -42.32 -18.46 -38.06
CA GLY A 323 -42.95 -19.80 -38.09
C GLY A 323 -44.28 -19.83 -37.35
#